data_AF-A0A2C9KVH6-F1
#
_entry.id   AF-A0A2C9KVH6-F1
#
_cell.length_a   1.000
_cell.length_b   1.000
_cell.length_c   1.000
_cell.angle_alpha   90.00
_cell.angle_beta   90.00
_cell.angle_gamma   90.00
#
_symmetry.space_group_name_H-M   'P 1'
#
loop_
_entity.id
_entity.type
_entity.pdbx_description
1 polymer ?
#
loop_
_entity_poly.entity_id
_entity_poly.type
_entity_poly.pdbx_seq_one_letter_code
_entity_poly.pdbx_strand_id
1 'polypeptide(L)'
;MRPVCLEYEGTPAIATQYLFGPDLLVTPVYTENVKDILVSLPLTKGYTWIHIWSGTAYQGGQTVNVAAPLGEPAVFYRSDSAYSSSFEKLRAESSEVNCIIG
;
A
#
# COMPACT_ATOMS: atom_id res chain seq x y z
N MET A 1 -9.87 9.56 -5.48
CA MET A 1 -9.93 8.09 -5.66
C MET A 1 -9.98 7.80 -7.15
N ARG A 2 -9.00 7.07 -7.67
CA ARG A 2 -8.92 6.69 -9.09
C ARG A 2 -8.86 5.17 -9.22
N PRO A 3 -9.69 4.55 -10.08
CA PRO A 3 -9.60 3.11 -10.34
C PRO A 3 -8.23 2.72 -10.89
N VAL A 4 -7.61 1.66 -10.35
CA VAL A 4 -6.26 1.25 -10.73
C VAL A 4 -6.18 0.86 -12.21
N CYS A 5 -7.19 0.16 -12.73
CA CYS A 5 -7.23 -0.31 -14.12
C CYS A 5 -7.33 0.83 -15.16
N LEU A 6 -7.71 2.05 -14.75
CA LEU A 6 -7.70 3.22 -15.64
C LEU A 6 -6.31 3.88 -15.73
N GLU A 7 -5.49 3.72 -14.69
CA GLU A 7 -4.15 4.32 -14.61
C GLU A 7 -3.06 3.34 -15.06
N TYR A 8 -3.30 2.03 -14.90
CA TYR A 8 -2.35 0.97 -15.25
C TYR A 8 -3.00 -0.06 -16.16
N GLU A 9 -2.68 0.00 -17.45
CA GLU A 9 -3.13 -0.98 -18.44
C GLU A 9 -2.70 -2.41 -18.04
N GLY A 10 -3.56 -3.39 -18.32
CA GLY A 10 -3.32 -4.80 -17.97
C GLY A 10 -3.52 -5.15 -16.50
N THR A 11 -3.90 -4.17 -15.65
CA THR A 11 -4.25 -4.44 -14.24
C THR A 11 -5.73 -4.85 -14.13
N PRO A 12 -6.07 -5.92 -13.39
CA PRO A 12 -7.46 -6.32 -13.21
C PRO A 12 -8.28 -5.21 -12.53
N ALA A 13 -9.55 -5.11 -12.91
CA ALA A 13 -10.50 -4.19 -12.29
C ALA A 13 -10.93 -4.73 -10.91
N ILE A 14 -10.19 -4.35 -9.87
CA ILE A 14 -10.48 -4.70 -8.47
C ILE A 14 -11.25 -3.54 -7.84
N ALA A 15 -12.55 -3.74 -7.59
CA ALA A 15 -13.44 -2.67 -7.11
C ALA A 15 -13.04 -2.09 -5.74
N THR A 16 -12.39 -2.89 -4.91
CA THR A 16 -11.95 -2.48 -3.56
C THR A 16 -10.63 -1.75 -3.55
N GLN A 17 -9.84 -1.83 -4.63
CA GLN A 17 -8.50 -1.25 -4.70
C GLN A 17 -8.51 0.04 -5.50
N TYR A 18 -7.84 1.08 -5.01
CA TYR A 18 -7.81 2.38 -5.67
C TYR A 18 -6.50 3.13 -5.44
N LEU A 19 -6.26 4.14 -6.29
CA LEU A 19 -5.18 5.09 -6.13
C LEU A 19 -5.67 6.36 -5.44
N PHE A 20 -4.95 6.79 -4.41
CA PHE A 20 -5.12 8.06 -3.74
C PHE A 20 -4.07 9.06 -4.25
N GLY A 21 -4.47 9.87 -5.23
CA GLY A 21 -3.50 10.62 -6.02
C GLY A 21 -2.67 9.68 -6.92
N PRO A 22 -1.53 10.15 -7.46
CA PRO A 22 -0.68 9.35 -8.34
C PRO A 22 0.24 8.37 -7.60
N ASP A 23 0.38 8.53 -6.28
CA ASP A 23 1.51 7.96 -5.54
C ASP A 23 1.14 6.89 -4.53
N LEU A 24 -0.11 6.87 -4.07
CA LEU A 24 -0.58 5.93 -3.05
C LEU A 24 -1.56 4.92 -3.63
N LEU A 25 -1.29 3.65 -3.39
CA LEU A 25 -2.18 2.53 -3.67
C LEU A 25 -2.78 2.04 -2.35
N VAL A 26 -4.11 1.96 -2.30
CA VAL A 26 -4.84 1.59 -1.09
C VAL A 26 -5.73 0.39 -1.36
N THR A 27 -5.62 -0.62 -0.49
CA THR A 27 -6.51 -1.78 -0.45
C THR A 27 -7.12 -1.88 0.97
N PRO A 28 -8.37 -1.45 1.16
CA PRO A 28 -9.03 -1.48 2.45
C PRO A 28 -9.38 -2.93 2.85
N VAL A 29 -9.28 -3.21 4.16
CA VAL A 29 -9.74 -4.46 4.77
C VAL A 29 -11.21 -4.27 5.15
N TYR A 30 -12.10 -5.10 4.59
CA TYR A 30 -13.56 -5.01 4.79
C TYR A 30 -14.13 -6.23 5.53
N THR A 31 -13.27 -7.14 5.98
CA THR A 31 -13.62 -8.39 6.68
C THR A 31 -13.06 -8.37 8.09
N GLU A 32 -13.89 -8.74 9.06
CA GLU A 32 -13.49 -8.79 10.47
C GLU A 32 -12.37 -9.81 10.71
N ASN A 33 -11.52 -9.50 11.69
CA ASN A 33 -10.45 -10.38 12.18
C ASN A 33 -9.41 -10.83 11.13
N VAL A 34 -9.28 -10.07 10.04
CA VAL A 34 -8.26 -10.31 9.02
C VAL A 34 -6.94 -9.69 9.43
N LYS A 35 -5.90 -10.51 9.42
CA LYS A 35 -4.52 -10.11 9.75
C LYS A 35 -3.68 -9.83 8.52
N ASP A 36 -3.99 -10.49 7.41
CA ASP A 36 -3.25 -10.40 6.16
C ASP A 36 -4.22 -10.32 4.97
N ILE A 37 -3.88 -9.53 3.96
CA ILE A 37 -4.64 -9.46 2.71
C ILE A 37 -3.75 -9.61 1.49
N LEU A 38 -4.35 -10.13 0.42
CA LEU A 38 -3.75 -10.17 -0.90
C LEU A 38 -3.94 -8.82 -1.60
N VAL A 39 -2.84 -8.22 -2.05
CA VAL A 39 -2.83 -6.96 -2.79
C VAL A 39 -2.18 -7.16 -4.15
N SER A 40 -2.89 -6.81 -5.22
CA SER A 40 -2.36 -6.84 -6.58
C SER A 40 -1.60 -5.54 -6.87
N LEU A 41 -0.28 -5.61 -6.99
CA LEU A 41 0.54 -4.44 -7.31
C LEU A 41 0.55 -4.25 -8.83
N PRO A 42 0.16 -3.07 -9.35
CA PRO A 42 0.18 -2.82 -10.79
C PRO A 42 1.61 -2.91 -11.31
N LEU A 43 1.77 -3.31 -12.57
CA LEU A 43 3.08 -3.41 -13.22
C LEU A 43 3.70 -2.02 -13.38
N THR A 44 4.96 -1.87 -12.99
CA THR A 44 5.68 -0.60 -13.01
C THR A 44 7.03 -0.77 -13.69
N LYS A 45 7.52 0.30 -14.34
CA LYS A 45 8.89 0.39 -14.85
C LYS A 45 9.53 1.63 -14.23
N GLY A 46 10.61 1.45 -13.50
CA GLY A 46 11.40 2.57 -12.92
C GLY A 46 11.13 2.89 -11.45
N TYR A 47 10.18 2.23 -10.79
CA TYR A 47 9.94 2.37 -9.35
C TYR A 47 9.31 1.11 -8.75
N THR A 48 9.42 0.98 -7.43
CA THR A 48 8.81 -0.08 -6.63
C THR A 48 7.66 0.45 -5.79
N TRP A 49 6.82 -0.46 -5.31
CA TRP A 49 5.79 -0.18 -4.32
C TRP A 49 6.33 -0.46 -2.92
N ILE A 50 6.36 0.53 -2.06
CA ILE A 50 6.83 0.40 -0.68
C ILE A 50 5.62 0.33 0.23
N HIS A 51 5.50 -0.77 0.99
CA HIS A 51 4.46 -0.92 2.00
C HIS A 51 4.71 0.07 3.14
N ILE A 52 3.72 0.92 3.43
CA ILE A 52 3.93 2.10 4.29
C ILE A 52 4.31 1.71 5.73
N TRP A 53 3.75 0.63 6.27
CA TRP A 53 3.97 0.22 7.66
C TRP A 53 5.26 -0.57 7.83
N SER A 54 5.49 -1.60 7.01
CA SER A 54 6.68 -2.45 7.14
C SER A 54 7.92 -1.85 6.48
N GLY A 55 7.76 -0.91 5.54
CA GLY A 55 8.85 -0.41 4.73
C GLY A 55 9.33 -1.33 3.62
N THR A 56 8.70 -2.50 3.47
CA THR A 56 9.13 -3.49 2.49
C THR A 56 8.86 -2.99 1.08
N ALA A 57 9.88 -3.04 0.21
CA ALA A 57 9.75 -2.70 -1.20
C ALA A 57 9.38 -3.94 -2.03
N TYR A 58 8.41 -3.77 -2.92
CA TYR A 58 7.90 -4.80 -3.83
C TYR A 58 7.97 -4.32 -5.27
N GLN A 59 8.35 -5.22 -6.18
CA GLN A 59 8.23 -4.95 -7.62
C GLN A 59 6.75 -4.89 -8.02
N GLY A 60 6.42 -4.11 -9.04
CA GLY A 60 5.08 -4.11 -9.63
C GLY A 60 4.78 -5.41 -10.41
N GLY A 61 3.50 -5.65 -10.69
CA GLY A 61 3.05 -6.76 -11.55
C GLY A 61 2.90 -8.11 -10.82
N GLN A 62 2.77 -8.09 -9.50
CA GLN A 62 2.63 -9.27 -8.67
C GLN A 62 1.54 -9.07 -7.60
N THR A 63 0.98 -10.17 -7.13
CA THR A 63 0.11 -10.16 -5.95
C THR A 63 0.94 -10.50 -4.71
N VAL A 64 0.87 -9.66 -3.69
CA VAL A 64 1.60 -9.82 -2.44
C VAL A 64 0.64 -10.05 -1.28
N ASN A 65 1.02 -10.91 -0.33
CA ASN A 65 0.31 -11.05 0.94
C ASN A 65 0.97 -10.15 1.98
N VAL A 66 0.22 -9.21 2.56
CA VAL A 66 0.74 -8.24 3.53
C VAL A 66 -0.13 -8.16 4.77
N ALA A 67 0.50 -7.90 5.90
CA ALA A 67 -0.18 -7.64 7.16
C ALA A 67 -1.03 -6.38 7.03
N ALA A 68 -2.29 -6.47 7.45
CA ALA A 68 -3.23 -5.35 7.48
C ALA A 68 -4.11 -5.41 8.74
N PRO A 69 -3.52 -5.37 9.95
CA PRO A 69 -4.27 -5.33 11.20
C PRO A 69 -5.07 -4.03 11.32
N LEU A 70 -5.94 -3.96 12.32
CA LEU A 70 -6.72 -2.76 12.59
C LEU A 70 -5.79 -1.56 12.85
N GLY A 71 -6.01 -0.47 12.11
CA GLY A 71 -5.17 0.74 12.16
C GLY A 71 -4.06 0.79 11.11
N GLU A 72 -3.73 -0.34 10.49
CA GLU A 72 -2.69 -0.46 9.46
C GLU A 72 -3.28 -1.04 8.16
N PRO A 73 -4.15 -0.31 7.44
CA PRO A 73 -4.70 -0.80 6.16
C PRO A 73 -3.58 -1.05 5.15
N ALA A 74 -3.75 -2.01 4.23
CA ALA A 74 -2.71 -2.27 3.23
C ALA A 74 -2.55 -1.07 2.27
N VAL A 75 -1.48 -0.31 2.49
CA VAL A 75 -1.18 0.93 1.77
C VAL A 75 0.25 0.88 1.28
N PHE A 76 0.43 1.24 0.01
CA PHE A 76 1.73 1.29 -0.64
C PHE A 76 1.95 2.66 -1.27
N TYR A 77 3.17 3.16 -1.22
CA TYR A 77 3.58 4.34 -1.96
C TYR A 77 4.65 4.01 -3.00
N ARG A 78 4.73 4.80 -4.06
CA ARG A 78 5.79 4.66 -5.06
C ARG A 78 7.14 5.10 -4.50
N SER A 79 8.19 4.34 -4.76
CA SER A 79 9.56 4.68 -4.33
C SER A 79 10.10 5.98 -4.93
N ASP A 80 9.55 6.43 -6.06
CA ASP A 80 9.91 7.68 -6.74
C ASP A 80 8.97 8.85 -6.40
N SER A 81 8.07 8.67 -5.43
CA SER A 81 7.18 9.75 -4.99
C SER A 81 7.98 10.90 -4.37
N ALA A 82 7.60 12.13 -4.73
CA ALA A 82 8.12 13.35 -4.10
C ALA A 82 7.78 13.43 -2.59
N TYR A 83 6.80 12.64 -2.14
CA TYR A 83 6.35 12.59 -0.74
C TYR A 83 6.93 11.42 0.05
N SER A 84 7.86 10.65 -0.52
CA SER A 84 8.52 9.50 0.13
C SER A 84 9.00 9.80 1.56
N SER A 85 9.69 10.92 1.76
CA SER A 85 10.16 11.35 3.09
C SER A 85 9.03 11.59 4.12
N SER A 86 7.84 12.01 3.67
CA SER A 86 6.68 12.16 4.54
C SER A 86 6.09 10.81 4.95
N PHE A 87 6.05 9.84 4.02
CA PHE A 87 5.58 8.49 4.32
C PHE A 87 6.52 7.75 5.26
N GLU A 88 7.83 7.96 5.11
CA GLU A 88 8.83 7.40 6.03
C GLU A 88 8.69 7.95 7.46
N LYS A 89 8.37 9.23 7.60
CA LYS A 89 8.07 9.84 8.91
C LYS A 89 6.80 9.25 9.53
N LEU A 90 5.74 9.12 8.74
CA LEU A 90 4.49 8.52 9.20
C LEU A 90 4.70 7.10 9.73
N ARG A 91 5.54 6.31 9.06
CA ARG A 91 5.94 4.97 9.52
C ARG A 91 6.69 5.02 10.85
N ALA A 92 7.61 5.97 11.02
CA ALA A 92 8.36 6.11 12.26
C ALA A 92 7.42 6.43 13.43
N GLU A 93 6.52 7.39 13.25
CA GLU A 93 5.52 7.79 14.25
C GLU A 93 4.54 6.64 14.58
N SER A 94 4.08 5.88 13.58
CA SER A 94 3.20 4.72 13.84
C SER A 94 3.91 3.62 14.63
N SER A 95 5.22 3.43 14.41
CA SER A 95 6.02 2.47 15.18
C SER A 95 6.18 2.88 16.64
N GLU A 96 6.27 4.18 16.93
CA GLU A 96 6.36 4.70 18.30
C GLU A 96 5.05 4.48 19.07
N VAL A 97 3.90 4.69 18.40
CA VAL A 97 2.58 4.43 19.00
C VAL A 97 2.42 2.95 19.34
N ASN A 98 2.82 2.04 18.44
CA ASN A 98 2.72 0.59 18.66
C ASN A 98 3.61 0.12 19.83
N CYS A 99 4.74 0.79 20.08
CA CYS A 99 5.61 0.52 21.23
C CYS A 99 5.00 0.91 22.58
N ILE A 100 4.08 1.88 22.61
CA ILE A 100 3.47 2.39 23.85
C ILE A 100 2.26 1.53 24.27
N ILE A 101 1.58 0.90 23.30
CA ILE A 101 0.35 0.12 23.50
C ILE A 101 0.56 -1.40 23.47
N GLY A 102 1.74 -1.87 23.07
CA GLY A 102 2.14 -3.29 23.09
C GLY A 102 2.80 -3.70 24.40
#